data_AF-A0AAJ2UI25-F1
#
_entry.id   AF-A0AAJ2UI25-F1
#
_cell.length_a   1.000
_cell.length_b   1.000
_cell.length_c   1.000
_cell.angle_alpha   90.00
_cell.angle_beta   90.00
_cell.angle_gamma   90.00
#
_symmetry.space_group_name_H-M   'P 1'
#
loop_
_entity.id
_entity.type
_entity.pdbx_description
1 polymer ?
#
loop_
_entity_poly.entity_id
_entity_poly.type
_entity_poly.pdbx_seq_one_letter_code
_entity_poly.pdbx_strand_id
1 'polypeptide(L)'
;MSSWSWKFRRDRFALLCYRLLVQLDSSEADLLTFQANHWEVAGLRKLVIAQAVANQQLDRAVHLLQESKRLDAQYRGLVSDYSQQLRDIYRSQGQDDKVREELLEMIFFAGDTDLELIEELRDYVSREEWQSYLDDLLEDGRFQSQQLKLLQLADRPQELLDRITASYWFLENLDRFEDYLSEKLPEQLRDAYAQALCQQMDVASSRSRYRQLAGYLVKIAGLPDGKVVSTSLRTSWKVQYPRRKAMIEELDAVRW
;
A
#
# COMPACT_ATOMS: atom_id res chain seq x y z
N MET A 1 -22.55 -31.21 5.93
CA MET A 1 -21.24 -30.73 5.41
C MET A 1 -21.52 -29.70 4.34
N SER A 2 -20.90 -28.51 4.40
CA SER A 2 -21.19 -27.44 3.44
C SER A 2 -20.63 -27.77 2.05
N SER A 3 -21.33 -27.38 0.99
CA SER A 3 -20.94 -27.51 -0.43
C SER A 3 -19.48 -27.05 -0.68
N TRP A 4 -19.06 -25.98 0.01
CA TRP A 4 -17.71 -25.43 -0.01
C TRP A 4 -16.63 -26.41 0.48
N SER A 5 -16.90 -27.16 1.55
CA SER A 5 -15.95 -28.15 2.09
C SER A 5 -15.71 -29.33 1.14
N TRP A 6 -16.70 -29.64 0.31
CA TRP A 6 -16.63 -30.71 -0.67
C TRP A 6 -15.87 -30.28 -1.93
N LYS A 7 -16.16 -29.08 -2.47
CA LYS A 7 -15.41 -28.49 -3.59
C LYS A 7 -13.92 -28.41 -3.30
N PHE A 8 -13.54 -27.89 -2.12
CA PHE A 8 -12.13 -27.74 -1.75
C PHE A 8 -11.38 -29.08 -1.59
N ARG A 9 -12.06 -30.13 -1.10
CA ARG A 9 -11.45 -31.47 -1.02
C ARG A 9 -11.28 -32.09 -2.40
N ARG A 10 -12.30 -31.96 -3.26
CA ARG A 10 -12.27 -32.46 -4.64
C ARG A 10 -11.13 -31.81 -5.43
N ASP A 11 -11.00 -30.49 -5.35
CA ASP A 11 -9.98 -29.74 -6.07
C ASP A 11 -8.56 -30.14 -5.61
N ARG A 12 -8.34 -30.35 -4.30
CA ARG A 12 -7.07 -30.88 -3.79
C ARG A 12 -6.78 -32.31 -4.23
N PHE A 13 -7.81 -33.15 -4.28
CA PHE A 13 -7.66 -34.55 -4.70
C PHE A 13 -7.29 -34.65 -6.19
N ALA A 14 -7.98 -33.89 -7.06
CA ALA A 14 -7.66 -33.82 -8.48
C ALA A 14 -6.22 -33.35 -8.71
N LEU A 15 -5.76 -32.35 -7.97
CA LEU A 15 -4.39 -31.85 -8.04
C LEU A 15 -3.36 -32.91 -7.62
N LEU A 16 -3.65 -33.68 -6.57
CA LEU A 16 -2.81 -34.78 -6.12
C LEU A 16 -2.73 -35.89 -7.18
N CYS A 17 -3.88 -36.32 -7.71
CA CYS A 17 -3.94 -37.32 -8.78
C CYS A 17 -3.15 -36.88 -10.01
N TYR A 18 -3.27 -35.62 -10.43
CA TYR A 18 -2.48 -35.10 -11.55
C TYR A 18 -0.97 -35.16 -11.29
N ARG A 19 -0.52 -34.75 -10.09
CA ARG A 19 0.89 -34.85 -9.71
C ARG A 19 1.40 -36.29 -9.69
N LEU A 20 0.57 -37.24 -9.24
CA LEU A 20 0.91 -38.67 -9.26
C LEU A 20 1.02 -39.19 -10.69
N LEU A 21 0.10 -38.82 -11.59
CA LEU A 21 0.18 -39.20 -13.01
C LEU A 21 1.49 -38.71 -13.64
N VAL A 22 1.90 -37.48 -13.33
CA VAL A 22 3.20 -36.92 -13.77
C VAL A 22 4.38 -37.71 -13.18
N GLN A 23 4.34 -38.07 -11.89
CA GLN A 23 5.40 -38.84 -11.23
C GLN A 23 5.51 -40.29 -11.73
N LEU A 24 4.43 -40.85 -12.26
CA LEU A 24 4.38 -42.20 -12.81
C LEU A 24 4.72 -42.25 -14.31
N ASP A 25 5.25 -41.15 -14.87
CA ASP A 25 5.57 -41.02 -16.30
C ASP A 25 4.41 -41.43 -17.22
N SER A 26 3.18 -41.06 -16.82
CA SER A 26 1.98 -41.32 -17.62
C SER A 26 2.09 -40.66 -18.99
N SER A 27 1.42 -41.23 -20.00
CA SER A 27 1.49 -40.71 -21.35
C SER A 27 0.93 -39.28 -21.43
N GLU A 28 1.42 -38.49 -22.39
CA GLU A 28 0.89 -37.13 -22.63
C GLU A 28 -0.62 -37.16 -22.91
N ALA A 29 -1.11 -38.20 -23.60
CA ALA A 29 -2.53 -38.40 -23.87
C ALA A 29 -3.37 -38.60 -22.60
N ASP A 30 -2.86 -39.35 -21.62
CA ASP A 30 -3.53 -39.56 -20.33
C ASP A 30 -3.55 -38.26 -19.50
N LEU A 31 -2.44 -37.51 -19.52
CA LEU A 31 -2.37 -36.22 -18.83
C LEU A 31 -3.35 -35.20 -19.43
N LEU A 32 -3.45 -35.12 -20.76
CA LEU A 32 -4.40 -34.25 -21.46
C LEU A 32 -5.86 -34.67 -21.20
N THR A 33 -6.13 -35.98 -21.18
CA THR A 33 -7.45 -36.51 -20.88
C THR A 33 -7.86 -36.19 -19.43
N PHE A 34 -6.93 -36.35 -18.47
CA PHE A 34 -7.17 -35.97 -17.09
C PHE A 34 -7.41 -34.47 -16.94
N GLN A 35 -6.62 -33.63 -17.63
CA GLN A 35 -6.81 -32.18 -17.62
C GLN A 35 -8.19 -31.79 -18.15
N ALA A 36 -8.62 -32.35 -19.27
CA ALA A 36 -9.92 -32.06 -19.87
C ALA A 36 -11.08 -32.43 -18.93
N ASN A 37 -10.98 -33.56 -18.22
CA ASN A 37 -12.02 -34.03 -17.30
C ASN A 37 -12.10 -33.26 -15.97
N HIS A 38 -11.05 -32.50 -15.63
CA HIS A 38 -10.94 -31.77 -14.36
C HIS A 38 -10.65 -30.28 -14.57
N TRP A 39 -11.00 -29.75 -15.74
CA TRP A 39 -10.66 -28.39 -16.14
C TRP A 39 -11.28 -27.32 -15.25
N GLU A 40 -12.34 -27.63 -14.50
CA GLU A 40 -12.96 -26.72 -13.54
C GLU A 40 -12.09 -26.44 -12.31
N VAL A 41 -11.08 -27.28 -12.05
CA VAL A 41 -10.18 -27.17 -10.89
C VAL A 41 -9.13 -26.09 -11.15
N ALA A 42 -9.28 -24.92 -10.53
CA ALA A 42 -8.37 -23.79 -10.70
C ALA A 42 -6.90 -24.15 -10.42
N GLY A 43 -6.63 -24.98 -9.41
CA GLY A 43 -5.27 -25.44 -9.09
C GLY A 43 -4.63 -26.24 -10.23
N LEU A 44 -5.41 -27.03 -10.97
CA LEU A 44 -4.93 -27.77 -12.13
C LEU A 44 -4.62 -26.81 -13.28
N ARG A 45 -5.50 -25.84 -13.57
CA ARG A 45 -5.24 -24.79 -14.57
C ARG A 45 -3.97 -24.01 -14.26
N LYS A 46 -3.76 -23.62 -12.99
CA LYS A 46 -2.52 -22.96 -12.53
C LYS A 46 -1.26 -23.79 -12.81
N LEU A 47 -1.31 -25.12 -12.62
CA LEU A 47 -0.18 -25.99 -12.98
C LEU A 47 0.10 -25.99 -14.49
N VAL A 48 -0.94 -26.10 -15.31
CA VAL A 48 -0.80 -26.11 -16.78
C VAL A 48 -0.27 -24.76 -17.28
N ILE A 49 -0.75 -23.66 -16.71
CA ILE A 49 -0.24 -22.30 -16.99
C ILE A 49 1.25 -22.23 -16.63
N ALA A 50 1.64 -22.66 -15.43
CA ALA A 50 3.05 -22.64 -15.01
C ALA A 50 3.95 -23.48 -15.93
N GLN A 51 3.47 -24.64 -16.41
CA GLN A 51 4.18 -25.46 -17.39
C GLN A 51 4.32 -24.72 -18.74
N ALA A 52 3.27 -24.06 -19.22
CA ALA A 52 3.32 -23.28 -20.45
C ALA A 52 4.35 -22.15 -20.35
N VAL A 53 4.38 -21.43 -19.22
CA VAL A 53 5.37 -20.37 -18.95
C VAL A 53 6.79 -20.95 -18.89
N ALA A 54 7.01 -22.05 -18.16
CA ALA A 54 8.32 -22.70 -18.05
C ALA A 54 8.87 -23.17 -19.41
N ASN A 55 7.98 -23.60 -20.31
CA ASN A 55 8.31 -24.01 -21.67
C ASN A 55 8.38 -22.84 -22.67
N GLN A 56 8.34 -21.59 -22.21
CA GLN A 56 8.29 -20.37 -23.02
C GLN A 56 7.12 -20.31 -24.02
N GLN A 57 6.05 -21.06 -23.78
CA GLN A 57 4.82 -21.04 -24.58
C GLN A 57 3.92 -19.87 -24.12
N LEU A 58 4.41 -18.64 -24.24
CA LEU A 58 3.77 -17.45 -23.66
C LEU A 58 2.37 -17.19 -24.23
N ASP A 59 2.16 -17.36 -25.54
CA ASP A 59 0.83 -17.18 -26.15
C ASP A 59 -0.20 -18.16 -25.60
N ARG A 60 0.24 -19.41 -25.36
CA ARG A 60 -0.59 -20.43 -24.72
C ARG A 60 -0.88 -20.05 -23.27
N ALA A 61 0.12 -19.58 -22.52
CA ALA A 61 -0.07 -19.13 -21.16
C ALA A 61 -1.08 -17.98 -21.06
N VAL A 62 -0.98 -16.98 -21.96
CA VAL A 62 -1.93 -15.86 -22.05
C VAL A 62 -3.34 -16.36 -22.30
N HIS A 63 -3.55 -17.24 -23.28
CA HIS A 63 -4.87 -17.82 -23.57
C HIS A 63 -5.47 -18.53 -22.34
N LEU A 64 -4.66 -19.36 -21.67
CA LEU A 64 -5.09 -20.11 -20.48
C LEU A 64 -5.41 -19.19 -19.30
N LEU A 65 -4.65 -18.12 -19.11
CA LEU A 65 -4.87 -17.11 -18.08
C LEU A 65 -6.17 -16.34 -18.33
N GLN A 66 -6.41 -15.87 -19.56
CA GLN A 66 -7.64 -15.17 -19.94
C GLN A 66 -8.88 -16.08 -19.81
N GLU A 67 -8.76 -17.35 -20.19
CA GLU A 67 -9.81 -18.34 -19.96
C GLU A 67 -10.07 -18.55 -18.47
N SER A 68 -9.02 -18.75 -17.67
CA SER A 68 -9.14 -18.97 -16.23
C SER A 68 -9.75 -17.77 -15.50
N LYS A 69 -9.40 -16.54 -15.91
CA LYS A 69 -9.98 -15.30 -15.41
C LYS A 69 -11.50 -15.24 -15.65
N ARG A 70 -11.98 -15.68 -16.83
CA ARG A 70 -13.41 -15.79 -17.13
C ARG A 70 -14.11 -16.87 -16.28
N LEU A 71 -13.49 -18.05 -16.13
CA LEU A 71 -14.06 -19.16 -15.36
C LEU A 71 -14.17 -18.84 -13.85
N ASP A 72 -13.19 -18.10 -13.33
CA ASP A 72 -13.09 -17.77 -11.90
C ASP A 72 -13.51 -16.33 -11.60
N ALA A 73 -14.24 -15.64 -12.48
CA ALA A 73 -14.58 -14.21 -12.35
C ALA A 73 -15.23 -13.82 -11.00
N GLN A 74 -15.91 -14.77 -10.36
CA GLN A 74 -16.52 -14.61 -9.02
C GLN A 74 -15.52 -14.60 -7.85
N TYR A 75 -14.27 -15.02 -8.09
CA TYR A 75 -13.23 -15.18 -7.09
C TYR A 75 -12.16 -14.11 -7.28
N ARG A 76 -12.36 -12.93 -6.68
CA ARG A 76 -11.48 -11.76 -6.82
C ARG A 76 -9.99 -12.07 -6.61
N GLY A 77 -9.65 -12.88 -5.60
CA GLY A 77 -8.25 -13.28 -5.37
C GLY A 77 -7.65 -14.10 -6.52
N LEU A 78 -8.42 -15.00 -7.14
CA LEU A 78 -7.95 -15.74 -8.33
C LEU A 78 -7.82 -14.80 -9.54
N VAL A 79 -8.76 -13.87 -9.72
CA VAL A 79 -8.67 -12.85 -10.76
C VAL A 79 -7.41 -11.99 -10.60
N SER A 80 -7.08 -11.55 -9.38
CA SER A 80 -5.84 -10.82 -9.12
C SER A 80 -4.61 -11.67 -9.46
N ASP A 81 -4.56 -12.93 -9.00
CA ASP A 81 -3.45 -13.85 -9.30
C ASP A 81 -3.21 -14.07 -10.80
N TYR A 82 -4.28 -14.17 -11.59
CA TYR A 82 -4.17 -14.34 -13.04
C TYR A 82 -3.76 -13.03 -13.72
N SER A 83 -4.30 -11.89 -13.27
CA SER A 83 -3.98 -10.57 -13.82
C SER A 83 -2.51 -10.20 -13.55
N GLN A 84 -1.98 -10.57 -12.38
CA GLN A 84 -0.55 -10.45 -12.06
C GLN A 84 0.33 -11.21 -13.08
N GLN A 85 -0.01 -12.47 -13.38
CA GLN A 85 0.76 -13.27 -14.36
C GLN A 85 0.61 -12.73 -15.79
N LEU A 86 -0.59 -12.27 -16.18
CA LEU A 86 -0.80 -11.62 -17.48
C LEU A 86 0.03 -10.35 -17.60
N ARG A 87 0.03 -9.51 -16.55
CA ARG A 87 0.83 -8.30 -16.45
C ARG A 87 2.31 -8.57 -16.69
N ASP A 88 2.85 -9.58 -16.01
CA ASP A 88 4.28 -9.93 -16.12
C ASP A 88 4.63 -10.43 -17.54
N ILE A 89 3.76 -11.23 -18.17
CA ILE A 89 3.96 -11.68 -19.55
C ILE A 89 3.88 -10.49 -20.52
N TYR A 90 2.85 -9.64 -20.43
CA TYR A 90 2.70 -8.49 -21.32
C TYR A 90 3.83 -7.49 -21.17
N ARG A 91 4.31 -7.26 -19.95
CA ARG A 91 5.49 -6.43 -19.69
C ARG A 91 6.73 -6.99 -20.38
N SER A 92 6.95 -8.31 -20.32
CA SER A 92 8.07 -8.96 -21.03
C SER A 92 7.99 -8.84 -22.56
N GLN A 93 6.80 -8.58 -23.09
CA GLN A 93 6.52 -8.40 -24.52
C GLN A 93 6.42 -6.93 -24.94
N GLY A 94 6.60 -5.97 -24.02
CA GLY A 94 6.45 -4.53 -24.30
C GLY A 94 5.02 -4.10 -24.66
N GLN A 95 4.00 -4.79 -24.12
CA GLN A 95 2.59 -4.53 -24.38
C GLN A 95 1.97 -3.66 -23.28
N ASP A 96 2.42 -2.40 -23.21
CA ASP A 96 2.08 -1.45 -22.14
C ASP A 96 0.57 -1.21 -21.98
N ASP A 97 -0.19 -1.12 -23.08
CA ASP A 97 -1.64 -0.99 -23.02
C ASP A 97 -2.31 -2.14 -22.26
N LYS A 98 -1.81 -3.36 -22.44
CA LYS A 98 -2.34 -4.55 -21.75
C LYS A 98 -1.86 -4.62 -20.30
N VAL A 99 -0.64 -4.15 -20.02
CA VAL A 99 -0.15 -4.00 -18.64
C VAL A 99 -1.06 -3.06 -17.86
N ARG A 100 -1.42 -1.91 -18.45
CA ARG A 100 -2.40 -0.97 -17.89
C ARG A 100 -3.73 -1.65 -17.59
N GLU A 101 -4.29 -2.38 -18.56
CA GLU A 101 -5.58 -3.08 -18.39
C GLU A 101 -5.55 -4.06 -17.21
N GLU A 102 -4.48 -4.85 -17.07
CA GLU A 102 -4.34 -5.80 -15.96
C GLU A 102 -4.15 -5.09 -14.61
N LEU A 103 -3.41 -3.97 -14.55
CA LEU A 103 -3.28 -3.16 -13.33
C LEU A 103 -4.63 -2.59 -12.89
N LEU A 104 -5.39 -2.02 -13.83
CA LEU A 104 -6.73 -1.49 -13.54
C LEU A 104 -7.68 -2.59 -13.05
N GLU A 105 -7.64 -3.78 -13.65
CA GLU A 105 -8.43 -4.91 -13.16
C GLU A 105 -8.07 -5.26 -11.72
N MET A 106 -6.77 -5.37 -11.40
CA MET A 106 -6.32 -5.73 -10.07
C MET A 106 -6.78 -4.71 -9.02
N ILE A 107 -6.56 -3.43 -9.30
CA ILE A 107 -6.84 -2.33 -8.37
C ILE A 107 -8.36 -2.15 -8.21
N PHE A 108 -9.10 -1.96 -9.30
CA PHE A 108 -10.50 -1.55 -9.23
C PHE A 108 -11.46 -2.74 -9.09
N PHE A 109 -11.30 -3.77 -9.93
CA PHE A 109 -12.23 -4.92 -9.97
C PHE A 109 -11.92 -5.97 -8.90
N ALA A 110 -10.68 -6.47 -8.86
CA ALA A 110 -10.27 -7.45 -7.85
C ALA A 110 -10.17 -6.83 -6.45
N GLY A 111 -9.90 -5.52 -6.37
CA GLY A 111 -9.78 -4.81 -5.11
C GLY A 111 -8.50 -5.10 -4.37
N ASP A 112 -7.42 -5.30 -5.13
CA ASP A 112 -6.10 -5.39 -4.57
C ASP A 112 -5.68 -4.03 -4.02
N THR A 113 -5.24 -4.01 -2.76
CA THR A 113 -4.92 -2.76 -2.03
C THR A 113 -3.42 -2.55 -1.90
N ASP A 114 -2.62 -3.35 -2.61
CA ASP A 114 -1.18 -3.17 -2.68
C ASP A 114 -0.84 -1.83 -3.35
N LEU A 115 -0.14 -0.98 -2.61
CA LEU A 115 0.26 0.35 -3.06
C LEU A 115 1.29 0.27 -4.20
N GLU A 116 2.07 -0.80 -4.29
CA GLU A 116 3.04 -0.97 -5.38
C GLU A 116 2.33 -1.04 -6.74
N LEU A 117 1.12 -1.61 -6.81
CA LEU A 117 0.31 -1.65 -8.03
C LEU A 117 -0.17 -0.26 -8.44
N ILE A 118 -0.57 0.55 -7.45
CA ILE A 118 -1.04 1.92 -7.69
C ILE A 118 0.13 2.80 -8.16
N GLU A 119 1.29 2.67 -7.52
CA GLU A 119 2.50 3.40 -7.93
C GLU A 119 2.96 2.96 -9.33
N GLU A 120 2.89 1.66 -9.66
CA GLU A 120 3.19 1.14 -11.00
C GLU A 120 2.24 1.69 -12.07
N LEU A 121 0.93 1.77 -11.79
CA LEU A 121 -0.07 2.27 -12.74
C LEU A 121 0.27 3.66 -13.28
N ARG A 122 0.93 4.50 -12.47
CA ARG A 122 1.34 5.86 -12.82
C ARG A 122 2.15 5.93 -14.12
N ASP A 123 2.96 4.92 -14.41
CA ASP A 123 3.84 4.90 -15.59
C ASP A 123 3.07 4.61 -16.90
N TYR A 124 1.82 4.16 -16.80
CA TYR A 124 1.01 3.72 -17.95
C TYR A 124 -0.19 4.63 -18.25
N VAL A 125 -0.35 5.73 -17.51
CA VAL A 125 -1.54 6.60 -17.61
C VAL A 125 -1.13 8.06 -17.82
N SER A 126 -2.02 8.83 -18.44
CA SER A 126 -1.86 10.28 -18.50
C SER A 126 -1.98 10.91 -17.10
N ARG A 127 -1.53 12.17 -16.98
CA ARG A 127 -1.66 12.91 -15.72
C ARG A 127 -3.12 13.09 -15.31
N GLU A 128 -3.99 13.32 -16.29
CA GLU A 128 -5.42 13.54 -16.09
C GLU A 128 -6.10 12.26 -15.60
N GLU A 129 -5.83 11.11 -16.24
CA GLU A 129 -6.32 9.80 -15.79
C GLU A 129 -5.78 9.44 -14.40
N TRP A 130 -4.50 9.69 -14.16
CA TRP A 130 -3.88 9.45 -12.86
C TRP A 130 -4.62 10.16 -11.72
N GLN A 131 -4.95 11.43 -11.91
CA GLN A 131 -5.70 12.19 -10.92
C GLN A 131 -7.11 11.62 -10.72
N SER A 132 -7.81 11.29 -11.81
CA SER A 132 -9.14 10.66 -11.73
C SER A 132 -9.11 9.34 -10.96
N TYR A 133 -8.11 8.49 -11.21
CA TYR A 133 -7.98 7.22 -10.50
C TYR A 133 -7.67 7.42 -9.02
N LEU A 134 -6.83 8.39 -8.67
CA LEU A 134 -6.56 8.69 -7.26
C LEU A 134 -7.80 9.25 -6.56
N ASP A 135 -8.65 10.01 -7.24
CA ASP A 135 -9.94 10.45 -6.71
C ASP A 135 -10.85 9.25 -6.41
N ASP A 136 -11.02 8.34 -7.37
CA ASP A 136 -11.81 7.12 -7.19
C ASP A 136 -11.28 6.28 -6.00
N LEU A 137 -9.96 6.16 -5.86
CA LEU A 137 -9.32 5.43 -4.76
C LEU A 137 -9.46 6.12 -3.41
N LEU A 138 -9.52 7.46 -3.38
CA LEU A 138 -9.76 8.22 -2.15
C LEU A 138 -11.19 8.05 -1.65
N GLU A 139 -12.16 7.87 -2.55
CA GLU A 139 -13.57 7.59 -2.20
C GLU A 139 -13.83 6.13 -1.82
N ASP A 140 -12.92 5.22 -2.20
CA ASP A 140 -13.05 3.81 -1.95
C ASP A 140 -12.67 3.40 -0.52
N GLY A 141 -13.66 2.94 0.24
CA GLY A 141 -13.50 2.49 1.62
C GLY A 141 -12.50 1.33 1.82
N ARG A 142 -12.15 0.58 0.77
CA ARG A 142 -11.08 -0.44 0.83
C ARG A 142 -9.71 0.17 1.13
N PHE A 143 -9.49 1.42 0.71
CA PHE A 143 -8.22 2.12 0.85
C PHE A 143 -8.15 3.04 2.07
N GLN A 144 -9.06 2.88 3.03
CA GLN A 144 -9.15 3.75 4.20
C GLN A 144 -7.83 3.84 4.99
N SER A 145 -7.08 2.74 5.07
CA SER A 145 -5.78 2.71 5.78
C SER A 145 -4.64 3.37 4.99
N GLN A 146 -4.82 3.56 3.69
CA GLN A 146 -3.83 4.10 2.76
C GLN A 146 -4.10 5.58 2.39
N GLN A 147 -5.20 6.18 2.88
CA GLN A 147 -5.66 7.53 2.50
C GLN A 147 -4.55 8.60 2.56
N LEU A 148 -3.71 8.63 3.59
CA LEU A 148 -2.63 9.62 3.69
C LEU A 148 -1.60 9.46 2.56
N LYS A 149 -1.27 8.23 2.18
CA LYS A 149 -0.35 7.94 1.08
C LYS A 149 -1.00 8.27 -0.27
N LEU A 150 -2.28 8.01 -0.45
CA LEU A 150 -3.02 8.40 -1.65
C LEU A 150 -3.05 9.92 -1.83
N LEU A 151 -3.25 10.70 -0.75
CA LEU A 151 -3.20 12.16 -0.81
C LEU A 151 -1.81 12.71 -1.17
N GLN A 152 -0.75 12.04 -0.70
CA GLN A 152 0.62 12.34 -1.13
C GLN A 152 0.80 12.07 -2.64
N LEU A 153 0.32 10.92 -3.13
CA LEU A 153 0.38 10.56 -4.56
C LEU A 153 -0.46 11.51 -5.44
N ALA A 154 -1.55 12.05 -4.91
CA ALA A 154 -2.43 13.02 -5.55
C ALA A 154 -1.88 14.45 -5.54
N ASP A 155 -0.70 14.67 -4.94
CA ASP A 155 -0.11 16.00 -4.70
C ASP A 155 -1.09 16.96 -3.99
N ARG A 156 -1.80 16.48 -2.95
CA ARG A 156 -2.78 17.26 -2.15
C ARG A 156 -2.24 17.55 -0.74
N PRO A 157 -1.21 18.41 -0.61
CA PRO A 157 -0.49 18.58 0.65
C PRO A 157 -1.36 19.21 1.74
N GLN A 158 -2.29 20.13 1.41
CA GLN A 158 -3.15 20.75 2.41
C GLN A 158 -4.15 19.76 3.00
N GLU A 159 -4.84 18.99 2.16
CA GLU A 159 -5.77 17.96 2.62
C GLU A 159 -5.06 16.86 3.42
N LEU A 160 -3.85 16.47 2.99
CA LEU A 160 -2.99 15.57 3.75
C LEU A 160 -2.74 16.10 5.16
N LEU A 161 -2.28 17.36 5.27
CA LEU A 161 -1.99 17.99 6.55
C LEU A 161 -3.24 18.08 7.44
N ASP A 162 -4.38 18.47 6.88
CA ASP A 162 -5.65 18.58 7.60
C ASP A 162 -6.04 17.21 8.20
N ARG A 163 -5.96 16.13 7.40
CA ARG A 163 -6.23 14.77 7.89
C ARG A 163 -5.24 14.29 8.95
N ILE A 164 -3.97 14.67 8.82
CA ILE A 164 -2.95 14.36 9.82
C ILE A 164 -3.28 15.06 11.14
N THR A 165 -3.63 16.34 11.11
CA THR A 165 -3.95 17.15 12.31
C THR A 165 -5.22 16.68 13.03
N ALA A 166 -6.17 16.09 12.29
CA ALA A 166 -7.36 15.49 12.85
C ALA A 166 -7.14 14.05 13.39
N SER A 167 -5.99 13.44 13.12
CA SER A 167 -5.71 12.05 13.48
C SER A 167 -5.21 11.91 14.92
N TYR A 168 -5.46 10.76 15.54
CA TYR A 168 -4.91 10.42 16.85
C TYR A 168 -3.36 10.36 16.83
N TRP A 169 -2.79 9.91 15.71
CA TRP A 169 -1.35 9.75 15.48
C TRP A 169 -0.73 11.01 14.87
N PHE A 170 -1.17 12.20 15.33
CA PHE A 170 -0.83 13.48 14.72
C PHE A 170 0.69 13.66 14.55
N LEU A 171 1.46 13.52 15.64
CA LEU A 171 2.90 13.75 15.61
C LEU A 171 3.63 12.69 14.77
N GLU A 172 3.27 11.42 14.90
CA GLU A 172 3.86 10.32 14.15
C GLU A 172 3.59 10.44 12.65
N ASN A 173 2.40 10.90 12.27
CA ASN A 173 2.07 11.14 10.87
C ASN A 173 2.78 12.38 10.30
N LEU A 174 3.00 13.44 11.10
CA LEU A 174 3.85 14.56 10.67
C LEU A 174 5.26 14.09 10.37
N ASP A 175 5.83 13.22 11.22
CA ASP A 175 7.16 12.64 10.98
C ASP A 175 7.18 11.77 9.72
N ARG A 176 6.14 10.95 9.52
CA ARG A 176 6.03 10.06 8.36
C ARG A 176 6.00 10.81 7.03
N PHE A 177 5.39 12.00 6.98
CA PHE A 177 5.22 12.78 5.76
C PHE A 177 6.05 14.07 5.76
N GLU A 178 7.06 14.17 6.63
CA GLU A 178 7.86 15.38 6.82
C GLU A 178 8.51 15.84 5.53
N ASP A 179 9.24 14.96 4.82
CA ASP A 179 10.00 15.33 3.63
C ASP A 179 9.08 15.99 2.59
N TYR A 180 7.95 15.35 2.30
CA TYR A 180 6.96 15.86 1.35
C TYR A 180 6.30 17.17 1.81
N LEU A 181 5.91 17.27 3.09
CA LEU A 181 5.27 18.48 3.61
C LEU A 181 6.25 19.63 3.77
N SER A 182 7.53 19.37 4.02
CA SER A 182 8.57 20.39 4.13
C SER A 182 8.87 21.04 2.79
N GLU A 183 8.75 20.29 1.70
CA GLU A 183 8.88 20.81 0.35
C GLU A 183 7.66 21.66 -0.05
N LYS A 184 6.45 21.19 0.27
CA LYS A 184 5.20 21.76 -0.24
C LYS A 184 4.57 22.84 0.65
N LEU A 185 4.63 22.65 1.97
CA LEU A 185 3.96 23.47 2.99
C LEU A 185 4.85 23.66 4.24
N PRO A 186 6.07 24.20 4.11
CA PRO A 186 7.03 24.25 5.21
C PRO A 186 6.57 25.08 6.41
N GLU A 187 5.85 26.19 6.18
CA GLU A 187 5.32 27.04 7.26
C GLU A 187 4.15 26.36 8.00
N GLN A 188 3.23 25.72 7.27
CA GLN A 188 2.11 25.00 7.88
C GLN A 188 2.60 23.75 8.61
N LEU A 189 3.62 23.06 8.09
CA LEU A 189 4.27 21.94 8.76
C LEU A 189 4.88 22.38 10.10
N ARG A 190 5.59 23.51 10.12
CA ARG A 190 6.14 24.10 11.35
C ARG A 190 5.05 24.37 12.37
N ASP A 191 3.96 25.00 11.94
CA ASP A 191 2.85 25.36 12.83
C ASP A 191 2.11 24.11 13.35
N ALA A 192 1.96 23.09 12.51
CA ALA A 192 1.39 21.80 12.90
C ALA A 192 2.27 21.07 13.93
N TYR A 193 3.60 21.05 13.74
CA TYR A 193 4.51 20.53 14.76
C TYR A 193 4.38 21.31 16.07
N ALA A 194 4.36 22.65 16.02
CA ALA A 194 4.20 23.48 17.21
C ALA A 194 2.89 23.14 17.97
N GLN A 195 1.78 22.99 17.25
CA GLN A 195 0.49 22.58 17.80
C GLN A 195 0.56 21.19 18.45
N ALA A 196 1.12 20.20 17.74
CA ALA A 196 1.27 18.84 18.25
C ALA A 196 2.11 18.81 19.53
N LEU A 197 3.22 19.56 19.57
CA LEU A 197 4.06 19.63 20.77
C LEU A 197 3.37 20.28 21.96
N CYS A 198 2.56 21.32 21.75
CA CYS A 198 1.77 21.91 22.84
C CYS A 198 0.83 20.87 23.47
N GLN A 199 0.09 20.11 22.64
CA GLN A 199 -0.79 19.04 23.13
C GLN A 199 -0.03 17.96 23.91
N GLN A 200 1.14 17.55 23.41
CA GLN A 200 1.97 16.54 24.09
C GLN A 200 2.62 17.08 25.37
N MET A 201 2.96 18.37 25.43
CA MET A 201 3.56 19.01 26.61
C MET A 201 2.58 19.08 27.79
N ASP A 202 1.30 19.31 27.52
CA ASP A 202 0.26 19.36 28.55
C ASP A 202 0.20 18.04 29.35
N VAL A 203 0.21 16.92 28.65
CA VAL A 203 0.09 15.57 29.22
C VAL A 203 1.43 14.95 29.64
N ALA A 204 2.56 15.49 29.19
CA ALA A 204 3.88 14.97 29.52
C ALA A 204 4.23 15.14 31.01
N SER A 205 4.69 14.06 31.62
CA SER A 205 5.05 14.00 33.05
C SER A 205 6.41 13.38 33.33
N SER A 206 7.11 12.87 32.30
CA SER A 206 8.39 12.17 32.46
C SER A 206 9.54 12.92 31.78
N ARG A 207 10.74 12.81 32.36
CA ARG A 207 11.97 13.40 31.81
C ARG A 207 12.26 12.92 30.39
N SER A 208 11.99 11.64 30.11
CA SER A 208 12.16 11.09 28.76
C SER A 208 11.23 11.75 27.74
N ARG A 209 9.96 12.00 28.11
CA ARG A 209 9.01 12.70 27.24
C ARG A 209 9.44 14.16 27.02
N TYR A 210 9.88 14.86 28.06
CA TYR A 210 10.38 16.24 27.89
C TYR A 210 11.59 16.31 26.97
N ARG A 211 12.53 15.36 27.07
CA ARG A 211 13.67 15.27 26.16
C ARG A 211 13.23 15.07 24.71
N GLN A 212 12.27 14.18 24.47
CA GLN A 212 11.71 13.95 23.14
C GLN A 212 11.12 15.26 22.58
N LEU A 213 10.25 15.94 23.33
CA LEU A 213 9.64 17.20 22.91
C LEU A 213 10.66 18.31 22.67
N ALA A 214 11.71 18.38 23.49
CA ALA A 214 12.81 19.32 23.30
C ALA A 214 13.58 19.03 22.00
N GLY A 215 13.72 17.76 21.60
CA GLY A 215 14.28 17.37 20.30
C GLY A 215 13.46 17.92 19.12
N TYR A 216 12.13 17.89 19.20
CA TYR A 216 11.28 18.48 18.16
C TYR A 216 11.38 20.00 18.06
N LEU A 217 11.82 20.72 19.10
CA LEU A 217 12.11 22.15 18.97
C LEU A 217 13.28 22.42 18.01
N VAL A 218 14.27 21.53 17.94
CA VAL A 218 15.36 21.62 16.95
C VAL A 218 14.80 21.40 15.55
N LYS A 219 13.90 20.43 15.42
CA LYS A 219 13.21 20.12 14.17
C LYS A 219 12.42 21.32 13.63
N ILE A 220 11.57 21.90 14.49
CA ILE A 220 10.84 23.15 14.18
C ILE A 220 11.83 24.26 13.82
N ALA A 221 12.95 24.40 14.55
CA ALA A 221 13.94 25.43 14.30
C ALA A 221 14.65 25.33 12.92
N GLY A 222 14.60 24.16 12.28
CA GLY A 222 15.10 23.94 10.92
C GLY A 222 14.13 24.38 9.81
N LEU A 223 12.86 24.65 10.14
CA LEU A 223 11.84 25.12 9.20
C LEU A 223 11.83 26.67 9.11
N PRO A 224 11.20 27.28 8.07
CA PRO A 224 11.13 28.73 7.90
C PRO A 224 10.57 29.44 9.15
N ASP A 225 11.25 30.49 9.61
CA ASP A 225 10.99 31.19 10.88
C ASP A 225 10.92 30.31 12.14
N GLY A 226 11.37 29.06 12.02
CA GLY A 226 11.29 28.03 13.04
C GLY A 226 12.00 28.41 14.33
N LYS A 227 13.15 29.09 14.23
CA LYS A 227 13.91 29.54 15.42
C LYS A 227 13.09 30.47 16.30
N VAL A 228 12.27 31.33 15.69
CA VAL A 228 11.39 32.27 16.41
C VAL A 228 10.29 31.48 17.12
N VAL A 229 9.66 30.53 16.41
CA VAL A 229 8.60 29.67 16.96
C VAL A 229 9.15 28.81 18.11
N SER A 230 10.27 28.12 17.93
CA SER A 230 10.89 27.27 18.96
C SER A 230 11.31 28.06 20.20
N THR A 231 11.82 29.29 20.03
CA THR A 231 12.18 30.17 21.15
C THR A 231 10.94 30.64 21.92
N SER A 232 9.87 30.95 21.20
CA SER A 232 8.59 31.36 21.77
C SER A 232 7.95 30.21 22.56
N LEU A 233 7.92 28.99 22.01
CA LEU A 233 7.44 27.79 22.70
C LEU A 233 8.26 27.50 23.97
N ARG A 234 9.60 27.50 23.85
CA ARG A 234 10.50 27.29 25.00
C ARG A 234 10.19 28.27 26.13
N THR A 235 10.04 29.55 25.79
CA THR A 235 9.77 30.61 26.78
C THR A 235 8.39 30.44 27.40
N SER A 236 7.36 30.19 26.57
CA SER A 236 5.98 29.97 27.01
C SER A 236 5.88 28.81 28.00
N TRP A 237 6.47 27.65 27.69
CA TRP A 237 6.40 26.48 28.58
C TRP A 237 7.10 26.70 29.91
N LYS A 238 8.21 27.45 29.95
CA LYS A 238 8.86 27.80 31.23
C LYS A 238 7.98 28.68 32.11
N VAL A 239 7.25 29.63 31.50
CA VAL A 239 6.30 30.50 32.21
C VAL A 239 5.07 29.71 32.67
N GLN A 240 4.55 28.81 31.84
CA GLN A 240 3.35 28.02 32.13
C GLN A 240 3.60 26.93 33.19
N TYR A 241 4.79 26.31 33.20
CA TYR A 241 5.12 25.22 34.12
C TYR A 241 6.41 25.47 34.94
N PRO A 242 6.45 26.51 35.78
CA PRO A 242 7.66 26.90 36.51
C PRO A 242 8.13 25.84 37.53
N ARG A 243 7.25 24.92 37.93
CA ARG A 243 7.56 23.84 38.89
C ARG A 243 8.09 22.56 38.23
N ARG A 244 8.01 22.43 36.91
CA ARG A 244 8.49 21.23 36.17
C ARG A 244 10.01 21.34 35.92
N LYS A 245 10.83 21.24 36.98
CA LYS A 245 12.29 21.41 36.89
C LYS A 245 12.97 20.52 35.83
N ALA A 246 12.59 19.24 35.78
CA ALA A 246 13.12 18.31 34.77
C ALA A 246 12.80 18.74 33.34
N MET A 247 11.62 19.33 33.09
CA MET A 247 11.27 19.87 31.77
C MET A 247 12.17 21.07 31.44
N ILE A 248 12.33 22.01 32.37
CA ILE A 248 13.15 23.22 32.18
C ILE A 248 14.60 22.83 31.84
N GLU A 249 15.17 21.86 32.57
CA GLU A 249 16.53 21.36 32.30
C GLU A 249 16.67 20.77 30.90
N GLU A 250 15.72 19.93 30.45
CA GLU A 250 15.77 19.35 29.10
C GLU A 250 15.58 20.43 28.01
N LEU A 251 14.73 21.44 28.26
CA LEU A 251 14.58 22.58 27.35
C LEU A 251 15.85 23.44 27.26
N ASP A 252 16.57 23.63 28.36
CA ASP A 252 17.81 24.41 28.41
C ASP A 252 19.02 23.68 27.83
N ALA A 253 18.99 22.35 27.82
CA ALA A 253 20.03 21.54 27.21
C ALA A 253 20.03 21.65 25.67
N VAL A 254 18.89 21.98 25.06
CA VAL A 254 18.74 22.01 23.59
C VAL A 254 19.29 23.30 22.97
N ARG A 255 19.96 23.18 21.82
CA ARG A 255 20.52 24.28 21.02
C ARG A 255 20.16 24.11 19.53
N TRP A 256 19.93 25.22 18.83
CA TRP A 256 19.60 25.30 17.39
C TRP A 256 20.07 26.62 16.77
#